data_AF-A0A3R8ZWR8-F1
#
_entry.id   AF-A0A3R8ZWR8-F1
#
_cell.length_a   1.000
_cell.length_b   1.000
_cell.length_c   1.000
_cell.angle_alpha   90.00
_cell.angle_beta   90.00
_cell.angle_gamma   90.00
#
_symmetry.space_group_name_H-M   'P 1'
#
loop_
_entity.id
_entity.type
_entity.pdbx_description
1 polymer ?
#
loop_
_entity_poly.entity_id
_entity_poly.type
_entity_poly.pdbx_seq_one_letter_code
_entity_poly.pdbx_strand_id
1 'polypeptide(L)'
;MLYLCLALGTMFLTFSVGRYLSARTRLIEKTIDETIARKLSESPIKIELARMKEENGVMRNLLIDMVENETSLSQTTHMSKVDKARAENSRRLRRREIFGEAIFTLQRTQNTQSTAPYLKIRG
;
A
#
# COMPACT_ATOMS: atom_id res chain seq x y z
N MET A 1 -40.91 36.97 40.94
CA MET A 1 -39.49 37.41 40.84
C MET A 1 -38.51 36.26 41.04
N LEU A 2 -38.58 35.50 42.13
CA LEU A 2 -37.71 34.31 42.33
C LEU A 2 -37.80 33.26 41.22
N TYR A 3 -39.02 32.90 40.78
CA TYR A 3 -39.21 31.95 39.66
C TYR A 3 -38.60 32.42 38.34
N LEU A 4 -38.65 33.73 38.07
CA LEU A 4 -38.04 34.31 36.87
C LEU A 4 -36.52 34.25 36.95
N CYS A 5 -35.93 34.56 38.11
CA CYS A 5 -34.49 34.43 38.33
C CYS A 5 -34.03 32.97 38.23
N LEU A 6 -34.79 32.02 38.78
CA LEU A 6 -34.49 30.60 38.67
C LEU A 6 -34.57 30.11 37.22
N ALA A 7 -35.61 30.51 36.47
CA ALA A 7 -35.76 30.15 35.06
C ALA A 7 -34.64 30.70 34.19
N LEU A 8 -34.23 31.94 34.40
CA LEU A 8 -33.09 32.54 33.69
C LEU A 8 -31.77 31.88 34.08
N GLY A 9 -31.61 31.54 35.36
CA GLY A 9 -30.43 30.83 35.86
C GLY A 9 -30.27 29.44 35.25
N THR A 10 -31.34 28.64 35.20
CA THR A 10 -31.29 27.30 34.59
C THR A 10 -31.10 27.35 33.09
N MET A 11 -31.68 28.34 32.39
CA MET A 11 -31.45 28.57 30.97
C MET A 11 -29.98 28.91 30.66
N PHE A 12 -29.37 29.78 31.46
CA PHE A 12 -27.96 30.15 31.29
C PHE A 12 -27.02 28.98 31.59
N LEU A 13 -27.32 28.20 32.63
CA LEU A 13 -26.53 27.04 33.03
C LEU A 13 -26.55 25.96 31.96
N THR A 14 -27.73 25.61 31.46
CA THR A 14 -27.90 24.60 30.40
C THR A 14 -27.21 25.02 29.10
N PHE A 15 -27.34 26.28 28.70
CA PHE A 15 -26.65 26.82 27.54
C PHE A 15 -25.12 26.75 27.69
N SER A 16 -24.60 27.14 28.85
CA SER A 16 -23.16 27.14 29.13
C SER A 16 -22.58 25.72 29.17
N VAL A 17 -23.28 24.78 29.80
CA VAL A 17 -22.87 23.37 29.86
C VAL A 17 -22.89 22.73 28.47
N GLY A 18 -23.93 22.97 27.67
CA GLY A 18 -24.02 22.45 26.30
C GLY A 18 -22.85 22.96 25.43
N ARG A 19 -22.54 24.25 25.52
CA ARG A 19 -21.38 24.85 24.83
C ARG A 19 -20.05 24.26 25.32
N TYR A 20 -19.89 24.07 26.62
CA TYR A 20 -18.68 23.49 27.21
C TYR A 20 -18.44 22.05 26.75
N LEU A 21 -19.48 21.20 26.76
CA LEU A 21 -19.40 19.82 26.30
C LEU A 21 -19.13 19.74 24.80
N SER A 22 -19.73 20.63 23.99
CA SER A 22 -19.45 20.71 22.56
C SER A 22 -18.01 21.13 22.26
N ALA A 23 -17.45 22.07 23.02
CA ALA A 23 -16.05 22.47 22.88
C ALA A 23 -15.10 21.33 23.32
N ARG A 24 -15.39 20.66 24.43
CA ARG A 24 -14.63 19.51 24.95
C ARG A 24 -14.61 18.35 23.97
N THR A 25 -15.76 17.98 23.42
CA THR A 25 -15.87 16.89 22.43
C THR A 25 -15.05 17.19 21.18
N ARG A 26 -15.13 18.42 20.65
CA ARG A 26 -14.28 18.85 19.52
C ARG A 26 -12.77 18.79 19.81
N LEU A 27 -12.34 19.14 21.02
CA LEU A 27 -10.93 19.04 21.40
C LEU A 27 -10.47 17.58 21.49
N ILE A 28 -11.30 16.70 22.04
CA ILE A 28 -11.01 15.26 22.13
C ILE A 28 -10.95 14.64 20.73
N GLU A 29 -11.92 14.94 19.87
CA GLU A 29 -11.96 14.51 18.47
C GLU A 29 -10.68 14.91 17.73
N LYS A 30 -10.26 16.18 17.86
CA LYS A 30 -9.00 16.67 17.27
C LYS A 30 -7.77 15.91 17.80
N THR A 31 -7.75 15.58 19.10
CA THR A 31 -6.63 14.85 19.73
C THR A 31 -6.57 13.41 19.25
N ILE A 32 -7.74 12.78 19.06
CA ILE A 32 -7.87 11.43 18.50
C ILE A 32 -7.36 11.43 17.06
N ASP A 33 -7.81 12.35 16.22
CA ASP A 33 -7.37 12.46 14.83
C ASP A 33 -5.87 12.70 14.71
N GLU A 34 -5.31 13.58 15.53
CA GLU A 34 -3.87 13.84 15.55
C GLU A 34 -3.07 12.61 15.99
N THR A 35 -3.57 11.86 16.98
CA THR A 35 -2.94 10.62 17.43
C THR A 35 -3.02 9.53 16.37
N ILE A 36 -4.16 9.39 15.69
CA ILE A 36 -4.34 8.46 14.58
C ILE A 36 -3.43 8.84 13.41
N ALA A 37 -3.37 10.12 13.05
CA ALA A 37 -2.51 10.62 11.98
C ALA A 37 -1.03 10.33 12.28
N ARG A 38 -0.57 10.62 13.49
CA ARG A 38 0.79 10.33 13.95
C ARG A 38 1.09 8.83 13.94
N LYS A 39 0.19 8.02 14.49
CA LYS A 39 0.36 6.55 14.51
C LYS A 39 0.33 5.96 13.11
N LEU A 40 -0.45 6.52 12.19
CA LEU A 40 -0.48 6.11 10.78
C LEU A 40 0.72 6.61 9.97
N SER A 41 1.28 7.78 10.30
CA SER A 41 2.52 8.27 9.66
C SER A 41 3.75 7.50 10.13
N GLU A 42 3.78 7.13 11.40
CA GLU A 42 4.81 6.27 12.00
C GLU A 42 4.58 4.78 11.72
N SER A 43 3.41 4.43 11.16
CA SER A 43 3.06 3.02 10.95
C SER A 43 3.97 2.41 9.90
N PRO A 44 4.67 1.31 10.22
CA PRO A 44 5.51 0.58 9.26
C PRO A 44 4.69 0.05 8.07
N ILE A 45 3.36 -0.03 8.21
CA ILE A 45 2.42 -0.48 7.18
C ILE A 45 2.45 0.44 5.94
N LYS A 46 2.62 1.76 6.09
CA LYS A 46 2.69 2.66 4.92
C LYS A 46 3.94 2.43 4.10
N ILE A 47 5.07 2.20 4.77
CA ILE A 47 6.35 1.90 4.13
C ILE A 47 6.28 0.55 3.42
N GLU A 48 5.74 -0.46 4.10
CA GLU A 48 5.57 -1.80 3.53
C GLU A 48 4.61 -1.80 2.33
N LEU A 49 3.51 -1.05 2.40
CA LEU A 49 2.55 -0.93 1.31
C LEU A 49 3.11 -0.16 0.11
N ALA A 50 3.94 0.85 0.35
CA ALA A 50 4.67 1.55 -0.71
C ALA A 50 5.68 0.61 -1.39
N ARG A 51 6.45 -0.15 -0.61
CA ARG A 51 7.41 -1.13 -1.14
C ARG A 51 6.70 -2.24 -1.94
N MET A 52 5.61 -2.78 -1.42
CA MET A 52 4.84 -3.83 -2.10
C MET A 52 4.22 -3.31 -3.41
N LYS A 53 3.80 -2.04 -3.45
CA LYS A 53 3.36 -1.39 -4.70
C LYS A 53 4.49 -1.25 -5.71
N GLU A 54 5.69 -0.91 -5.26
CA GLU A 54 6.88 -0.83 -6.11
C GLU A 54 7.24 -2.21 -6.70
N GLU A 55 7.30 -3.24 -5.85
CA GLU A 55 7.55 -4.63 -6.28
C GLU A 55 6.51 -5.10 -7.31
N ASN A 56 5.23 -4.80 -7.07
CA ASN A 56 4.16 -5.12 -8.02
C ASN A 56 4.32 -4.36 -9.35
N GLY A 57 4.72 -3.09 -9.28
CA GLY A 57 5.03 -2.28 -10.47
C GLY A 57 6.19 -2.83 -11.29
N VAL A 58 7.28 -3.22 -10.63
CA VAL A 58 8.44 -3.86 -11.27
C VAL A 58 8.03 -5.17 -11.94
N MET A 59 7.26 -6.02 -11.24
CA MET A 59 6.79 -7.29 -11.80
C MET A 59 5.88 -7.08 -13.00
N ARG A 60 5.00 -6.07 -12.96
CA ARG A 60 4.15 -5.70 -14.09
C ARG A 60 4.97 -5.26 -15.30
N ASN A 61 6.02 -4.47 -15.10
CA ASN A 61 6.91 -4.06 -16.19
C ASN A 61 7.63 -5.27 -16.81
N LEU A 62 8.14 -6.18 -15.99
CA LEU A 62 8.76 -7.42 -16.49
C LEU A 62 7.79 -8.28 -17.31
N LEU A 63 6.52 -8.35 -16.90
CA LEU A 63 5.49 -9.05 -17.66
C LEU A 63 5.16 -8.35 -18.98
N ILE A 64 5.12 -7.01 -18.99
CA ILE A 64 4.93 -6.22 -20.22
C ILE A 64 6.10 -6.45 -21.18
N ASP A 65 7.34 -6.36 -20.70
CA ASP A 65 8.55 -6.62 -21.52
C ASP A 65 8.53 -8.03 -22.12
N MET A 66 7.98 -9.00 -21.38
CA MET A 66 7.84 -10.37 -21.85
C MET A 66 6.78 -10.48 -22.96
N VAL A 67 5.61 -9.87 -22.77
CA VAL A 67 4.52 -9.87 -23.75
C VAL A 67 4.91 -9.11 -25.02
N GLU A 68 5.56 -7.95 -24.90
CA GLU A 68 6.06 -7.19 -26.04
C GLU A 68 7.07 -8.00 -26.85
N ASN A 69 8.01 -8.67 -26.17
CA ASN A 69 8.92 -9.61 -26.83
C ASN A 69 8.20 -10.82 -27.44
N GLU A 70 7.06 -11.27 -26.91
CA GLU A 70 6.26 -12.35 -27.49
C GLU A 70 5.45 -11.89 -28.70
N THR A 71 4.92 -10.67 -28.72
CA THR A 71 4.20 -10.13 -29.91
C THR A 71 5.10 -9.97 -31.14
N SER A 72 6.42 -9.86 -30.95
CA SER A 72 7.41 -9.95 -32.03
C SER A 72 7.44 -11.33 -32.75
N LEU A 73 6.77 -12.37 -32.22
CA LEU A 73 6.53 -13.64 -32.95
C LEU A 73 5.70 -13.46 -34.22
N SER A 74 4.92 -12.39 -34.34
CA SER A 74 4.10 -12.18 -35.55
C SER A 74 4.96 -12.02 -36.81
N GLN A 75 6.23 -11.60 -36.64
CA GLN A 75 7.22 -11.49 -37.72
C GLN A 75 7.86 -12.83 -38.14
N THR A 76 7.73 -13.89 -37.34
CA THR A 76 8.30 -15.22 -37.65
C THR A 76 7.58 -15.95 -38.79
N THR A 77 6.47 -15.40 -39.30
CA THR A 77 5.64 -16.00 -40.37
C THR A 77 6.41 -16.18 -41.68
N HIS A 78 7.49 -15.44 -41.91
CA HIS A 78 8.36 -15.55 -43.08
C HIS A 78 9.63 -16.42 -42.88
N MET A 79 9.85 -17.02 -41.71
CA MET A 79 11.07 -17.80 -41.43
C MET A 79 10.94 -19.28 -41.79
N SER A 80 12.03 -19.87 -42.30
CA SER A 80 12.16 -21.32 -42.53
C SER A 80 11.93 -22.11 -41.24
N LYS A 81 11.39 -23.34 -41.35
CA LYS A 81 11.07 -24.21 -40.19
C LYS A 81 12.27 -24.45 -39.26
N VAL A 82 13.48 -24.53 -39.83
CA VAL A 82 14.73 -24.74 -39.08
C VAL A 82 15.13 -23.48 -38.31
N ASP A 83 15.04 -22.31 -38.94
CA ASP A 83 15.34 -21.03 -38.31
C ASP A 83 14.30 -20.68 -37.22
N LYS A 84 13.05 -21.07 -37.44
CA LYS A 84 11.98 -20.97 -36.45
C LYS A 84 12.29 -21.79 -35.20
N ALA A 85 12.68 -23.07 -35.36
CA ALA A 85 13.04 -23.92 -34.23
C ALA A 85 14.27 -23.41 -33.47
N ARG A 86 15.26 -22.86 -34.19
CA ARG A 86 16.46 -22.25 -33.58
C ARG A 86 16.11 -20.99 -32.78
N ALA A 87 15.26 -20.14 -33.34
CA ALA A 87 14.77 -18.93 -32.68
C ALA A 87 13.88 -19.22 -31.46
N GLU A 88 13.02 -20.23 -31.54
CA GLU A 88 12.20 -20.66 -30.39
C GLU A 88 13.07 -21.19 -29.26
N ASN A 89 14.12 -21.97 -29.57
CA ASN A 89 14.97 -22.57 -28.56
C ASN A 89 15.88 -21.53 -27.87
N SER A 90 16.45 -20.58 -28.63
CA SER A 90 17.23 -19.47 -28.05
C SER A 90 16.37 -18.57 -27.16
N ARG A 91 15.12 -18.30 -27.56
CA ARG A 91 14.14 -17.54 -26.76
C ARG A 91 13.71 -18.29 -25.51
N ARG A 92 13.50 -19.61 -25.59
CA ARG A 92 13.18 -20.45 -24.42
C ARG A 92 14.31 -20.43 -23.39
N LEU A 93 15.56 -20.45 -23.85
CA LEU A 93 16.73 -20.34 -22.98
C LEU A 93 16.76 -18.99 -22.27
N ARG A 94 16.58 -17.91 -23.03
CA ARG A 94 16.54 -16.54 -22.48
C ARG A 94 15.40 -16.32 -21.50
N ARG A 95 14.21 -16.90 -21.75
CA ARG A 95 13.10 -16.88 -20.79
C ARG A 95 13.50 -17.54 -19.47
N ARG A 96 14.15 -18.71 -19.50
CA ARG A 96 14.59 -19.38 -18.26
C ARG A 96 15.58 -18.53 -17.46
N GLU A 97 16.43 -17.77 -18.14
CA GLU A 97 17.37 -16.85 -17.50
C GLU A 97 16.64 -15.69 -16.81
N ILE A 98 15.76 -14.99 -17.53
CA ILE A 98 14.95 -13.88 -16.99
C ILE A 98 14.05 -14.35 -15.84
N PHE A 99 13.39 -15.51 -15.97
CA PHE A 99 12.60 -16.10 -14.89
C PHE A 99 13.47 -16.51 -13.70
N GLY A 100 14.70 -16.97 -13.93
CA GLY A 100 15.66 -17.29 -12.87
C GLY A 100 16.03 -16.04 -12.06
N GLU A 101 16.33 -14.93 -12.73
CA GLU A 101 16.63 -13.66 -12.08
C GLU A 101 15.42 -13.07 -11.34
N ALA A 102 14.23 -13.14 -11.95
CA ALA A 102 12.99 -12.69 -11.32
C ALA A 102 12.63 -13.52 -10.08
N ILE A 103 12.76 -14.85 -10.13
CA ILE A 103 12.50 -15.72 -8.98
C ILE A 103 13.54 -15.48 -7.89
N PHE A 104 14.81 -15.34 -8.24
CA PHE A 104 15.88 -15.08 -7.29
C PHE A 104 15.71 -13.74 -6.57
N THR A 105 15.34 -12.69 -7.29
CA THR A 105 15.05 -11.37 -6.71
C THR A 105 13.84 -11.42 -5.78
N LEU A 106 12.75 -12.09 -6.18
CA LEU A 106 11.57 -12.29 -5.35
C LEU A 106 11.87 -13.09 -4.07
N GLN A 107 12.64 -14.18 -4.16
CA GLN A 107 13.03 -14.98 -2.99
C GLN A 107 13.94 -14.21 -2.03
N ARG A 108 14.88 -13.41 -2.56
CA ARG A 108 15.74 -12.56 -1.73
C ARG A 108 14.92 -11.54 -0.95
N THR A 109 13.93 -10.92 -1.60
CA THR A 109 12.99 -10.00 -0.95
C THR A 109 12.18 -10.69 0.15
N GLN A 110 11.67 -11.91 -0.11
CA GLN A 110 10.90 -12.68 0.86
C GLN A 110 11.73 -13.13 2.08
N ASN A 111 12.98 -13.56 1.88
CA ASN A 111 13.87 -13.90 3.00
C ASN A 111 14.23 -12.68 3.86
N THR A 112 14.37 -11.51 3.23
CA THR A 112 14.60 -10.25 3.95
C THR A 112 13.38 -9.87 4.81
N GLN A 113 12.16 -10.19 4.36
CA GLN A 113 10.92 -10.03 5.13
C GLN A 113 10.84 -10.96 6.34
N SER A 114 11.25 -12.23 6.21
CA SER A 114 11.22 -13.20 7.32
C SER A 114 12.16 -12.82 8.47
N THR A 115 13.20 -12.02 8.20
CA THR A 115 14.16 -11.53 9.20
C THR A 115 13.84 -10.14 9.74
N ALA A 116 12.85 -9.43 9.18
CA ALA A 116 12.40 -8.16 9.73
C ALA A 116 11.69 -8.45 11.08
N PRO A 117 12.21 -7.98 12.22
CA PRO A 117 11.67 -8.31 13.51
C PRO A 117 10.23 -7.80 13.59
N TYR A 118 9.31 -8.73 13.76
CA TYR A 118 7.91 -8.51 14.11
C TYR A 118 7.87 -7.60 15.35
N LEU A 119 7.83 -6.28 15.14
CA LEU A 119 7.67 -5.29 16.21
C LEU A 119 6.23 -5.40 16.67
N LYS A 120 6.06 -6.32 17.63
CA LYS A 120 4.85 -6.60 18.39
C LYS A 120 4.27 -5.27 18.85
N ILE A 121 3.16 -4.87 18.22
CA ILE A 121 2.36 -3.73 18.66
C ILE A 121 1.84 -4.10 20.04
N ARG A 122 2.51 -3.62 21.10
CA ARG A 122 1.96 -3.63 22.46
C ARG A 122 0.88 -2.56 22.49
N GLY A 123 -0.35 -3.00 22.76
CA GLY A 123 -1.47 -2.13 23.11
C GLY A 123 -1.21 -1.38 24.41
#